data_AF-A0A8T2J3C0-F1
#
_entry.id   AF-A0A8T2J3C0-F1
#
_cell.length_a   1.000
_cell.length_b   1.000
_cell.length_c   1.000
_cell.angle_alpha   90.00
_cell.angle_beta   90.00
_cell.angle_gamma   90.00
#
_symmetry.space_group_name_H-M   'P 1'
#
loop_
_entity.id
_entity.type
_entity.pdbx_description
1 polymer ?
#
loop_
_entity_poly.entity_id
_entity_poly.type
_entity_poly.pdbx_seq_one_letter_code
_entity_poly.pdbx_strand_id
1 'polypeptide(L)'
;MDKEATFSHWKQQSARKLDAQDTSVIQKQNCTWLFVTHQLCKASEVVAALEKSTGNVVLKFEPFVLHVQCRALADAQLLHTVAINSGFRNSGITVGKKGKIVMAVRSTHGLEVPLSQNGKCLVSQEYIEFLVQTANKKMEENIKRITRLVKL
;
A
#
# COMPACT_ATOMS: atom_id res chain seq x y z
N MET A 1 -28.96 11.83 -7.20
CA MET A 1 -29.04 10.41 -6.76
C MET A 1 -27.61 9.97 -6.53
N ASP A 2 -27.10 10.33 -5.36
CA ASP A 2 -25.72 10.18 -4.96
C ASP A 2 -25.37 8.70 -4.80
N LYS A 3 -24.31 8.29 -5.48
CA LYS A 3 -23.61 7.04 -5.18
C LYS A 3 -22.17 7.41 -4.86
N GLU A 4 -21.97 7.86 -3.62
CA GLU A 4 -20.68 7.73 -2.96
C GLU A 4 -20.31 6.25 -2.99
N ALA A 5 -19.40 5.91 -3.90
CA ALA A 5 -18.76 4.61 -3.91
C ALA A 5 -17.95 4.49 -2.61
N THR A 6 -18.48 3.70 -1.68
CA THR A 6 -17.84 3.40 -0.40
C THR A 6 -16.65 2.47 -0.67
N PHE A 7 -15.50 3.10 -0.91
CA PHE A 7 -14.24 2.45 -1.21
C PHE A 7 -13.60 1.89 0.07
N SER A 8 -14.03 0.71 0.52
CA SER A 8 -13.78 0.19 1.86
C SER A 8 -12.42 -0.50 2.10
N HIS A 9 -11.50 -0.57 1.14
CA HIS A 9 -10.24 -1.30 1.29
C HIS A 9 -9.03 -0.65 0.61
N TRP A 10 -8.92 0.67 0.71
CA TRP A 10 -7.65 1.35 0.49
C TRP A 10 -6.89 1.31 1.81
N LYS A 11 -5.60 0.93 1.79
CA LYS A 11 -4.73 0.98 2.97
C LYS A 11 -3.40 1.57 2.54
N GLN A 12 -3.18 2.78 2.99
CA GLN A 12 -2.03 3.61 2.72
C GLN A 12 -1.31 3.72 4.07
N GLN A 13 0.01 3.51 4.07
CA GLN A 13 0.94 3.58 5.21
C GLN A 13 0.61 2.74 6.46
N SER A 14 1.58 1.96 6.91
CA SER A 14 1.40 1.10 8.07
C SER A 14 2.68 0.74 8.80
N ALA A 15 2.60 0.69 10.13
CA ALA A 15 3.62 0.10 10.99
C ALA A 15 3.14 -1.29 11.46
N ARG A 16 3.95 -2.33 11.21
CA ARG A 16 3.60 -3.74 11.45
C ARG A 16 4.50 -4.38 12.49
N LYS A 17 3.93 -4.99 13.53
CA LYS A 17 4.65 -5.94 14.40
C LYS A 17 4.78 -7.28 13.67
N LEU A 18 5.99 -7.85 13.56
CA LEU A 18 6.22 -9.22 13.10
C LEU A 18 6.71 -10.05 14.28
N ASP A 19 5.92 -11.04 14.71
CA ASP A 19 6.41 -12.07 15.62
C ASP A 19 7.22 -13.08 14.80
N ALA A 20 8.52 -13.21 15.10
CA ALA A 20 9.39 -14.12 14.38
C ALA A 20 9.13 -15.56 14.84
N GLN A 21 8.44 -16.34 14.01
CA GLN A 21 8.66 -17.79 13.96
C GLN A 21 9.31 -18.13 12.61
N ASP A 22 10.42 -18.85 12.71
CA ASP A 22 11.23 -19.34 11.60
C ASP A 22 10.44 -20.39 10.81
N THR A 23 9.58 -19.93 9.90
CA THR A 23 8.93 -20.77 8.91
C THR A 23 8.93 -20.03 7.57
N SER A 24 9.41 -20.71 6.54
CA SER A 24 9.56 -20.25 5.15
C SER A 24 8.23 -19.98 4.42
N VAL A 25 7.16 -19.70 5.16
CA VAL A 25 5.82 -19.46 4.66
C VAL A 25 5.37 -18.09 5.13
N ILE A 26 5.35 -17.11 4.22
CA ILE A 26 4.79 -15.78 4.49
C ILE A 26 3.26 -15.90 4.62
N GLN A 27 2.78 -16.34 5.78
CA GLN A 27 1.38 -16.23 6.18
C GLN A 27 1.22 -14.97 7.03
N LYS A 28 0.12 -14.22 6.81
CA LYS A 28 -0.28 -13.09 7.66
C LYS A 28 -0.84 -13.60 9.01
N GLN A 29 -0.04 -14.32 9.78
CA GLN A 29 -0.37 -14.69 11.15
C GLN A 29 0.36 -13.73 12.10
N ASN A 30 -0.35 -13.21 13.11
CA ASN A 30 0.18 -12.36 14.20
C ASN A 30 0.80 -11.00 13.82
N CYS A 31 0.29 -10.34 12.78
CA CYS A 31 0.74 -9.00 12.42
C CYS A 31 -0.19 -7.93 13.01
N THR A 32 0.26 -7.22 14.05
CA THR A 32 -0.50 -6.13 14.68
C THR A 32 -0.12 -4.79 14.06
N TRP A 33 -1.14 -3.99 13.70
CA TRP A 33 -0.96 -2.63 13.22
C TRP A 33 -0.75 -1.67 14.39
N LEU A 34 0.40 -0.99 14.41
CA LEU A 34 0.70 0.00 15.46
C LEU A 34 0.19 1.40 15.09
N PHE A 35 0.22 1.73 13.79
CA PHE A 35 -0.23 2.99 13.23
C PHE A 35 -0.59 2.80 11.75
N VAL A 36 -1.68 3.42 11.30
CA VAL A 36 -2.17 3.38 9.91
C VAL A 36 -2.78 4.74 9.54
N THR A 37 -2.49 5.27 8.36
CA THR A 37 -3.09 6.52 7.89
C THR A 37 -3.16 6.65 6.36
N HIS A 38 -4.29 7.12 5.85
CA HIS A 38 -4.48 7.43 4.43
C HIS A 38 -3.97 8.84 4.05
N GLN A 39 -3.43 9.58 5.01
CA GLN A 39 -2.93 10.93 4.83
C GLN A 39 -1.41 10.95 4.96
N LEU A 40 -0.81 12.12 4.74
CA LEU A 40 0.60 12.34 5.12
C LEU A 40 0.74 12.17 6.64
N CYS A 41 1.83 11.53 7.08
CA CYS A 41 2.11 11.35 8.50
C CYS A 41 3.27 12.24 8.97
N LYS A 42 3.30 12.51 10.27
CA LYS A 42 4.43 13.17 10.95
C LYS A 42 5.35 12.13 11.56
N ALA A 43 6.64 12.45 11.66
CA ALA A 43 7.61 11.57 12.31
C ALA A 43 7.24 11.23 13.75
N SER A 44 6.70 12.20 14.50
CA SER A 44 6.24 12.01 15.87
C SER A 44 5.16 10.93 16.03
N GLU A 45 4.28 10.74 15.04
CA GLU A 45 3.25 9.70 15.06
C GLU A 45 3.87 8.30 14.93
N VAL A 46 4.89 8.17 14.07
CA VAL A 46 5.63 6.91 13.87
C VAL A 46 6.47 6.58 15.12
N VAL A 47 7.11 7.57 15.72
CA VAL A 47 7.88 7.41 16.97
C VAL A 47 6.98 6.95 18.11
N ALA A 48 5.84 7.63 18.32
CA ALA A 48 4.89 7.26 19.36
C ALA A 48 4.31 5.85 19.18
N ALA A 49 4.20 5.38 17.93
CA ALA A 49 3.80 4.00 17.62
C ALA A 49 4.92 2.99 17.93
N LEU A 50 6.18 3.36 17.64
CA LEU A 50 7.36 2.53 17.87
C LEU A 50 7.65 2.35 19.37
N GLU A 51 7.49 3.39 20.18
CA GLU A 51 7.68 3.35 21.64
C GLU A 51 6.73 2.37 22.35
N LYS A 52 5.54 2.15 21.80
CA LYS A 52 4.54 1.20 22.34
C LYS A 52 4.81 -0.24 21.94
N SER A 53 5.84 -0.49 21.13
CA SER A 53 6.09 -1.80 20.53
C SER A 53 7.13 -2.61 21.31
N THR A 54 6.92 -3.93 21.36
CA THR A 54 7.80 -4.88 22.07
C THR A 54 8.39 -5.96 21.16
N GLY A 55 8.23 -5.83 19.83
CA GLY A 55 8.69 -6.83 18.85
C GLY A 55 9.33 -6.19 17.62
N ASN A 56 9.37 -6.94 16.52
CA ASN A 56 9.92 -6.44 15.26
C ASN A 56 8.93 -5.47 14.63
N VAL A 57 9.32 -4.24 14.34
CA VAL A 57 8.47 -3.24 13.70
C VAL A 57 8.95 -2.96 12.29
N VAL A 58 8.03 -2.92 11.33
CA VAL A 58 8.29 -2.54 9.95
C VAL A 58 7.46 -1.32 9.60
N LEU A 59 8.10 -0.25 9.11
CA LEU A 59 7.42 0.86 8.45
C LEU A 59 7.18 0.51 6.99
N LYS A 60 5.93 0.65 6.54
CA LYS A 60 5.53 0.28 5.19
C LYS A 60 4.68 1.35 4.54
N PHE A 61 4.98 1.70 3.30
CA PHE A 61 4.08 2.41 2.39
C PHE A 61 3.60 1.43 1.32
N GLU A 62 2.28 1.25 1.24
CA GLU A 62 1.61 0.48 0.18
C GLU A 62 0.83 1.45 -0.73
N PRO A 63 1.01 1.36 -2.06
CA PRO A 63 0.31 2.23 -3.00
C PRO A 63 -1.11 1.75 -3.27
N PHE A 64 -1.82 2.53 -4.07
CA PHE A 64 -3.14 2.20 -4.59
C PHE A 64 -3.14 0.86 -5.37
N VAL A 65 -4.07 -0.06 -5.01
CA VAL A 65 -4.50 -1.24 -5.79
C VAL A 65 -6.02 -1.27 -6.00
N LEU A 66 -6.47 -1.45 -7.24
CA LEU A 66 -7.88 -1.68 -7.61
C LEU A 66 -8.02 -2.98 -8.40
N HIS A 67 -9.07 -3.77 -8.13
CA HIS A 67 -9.48 -4.86 -9.00
C HIS A 67 -10.88 -4.57 -9.54
N VAL A 68 -11.02 -4.59 -10.86
CA VAL A 68 -12.28 -4.32 -11.57
C VAL A 68 -12.67 -5.57 -12.34
N GLN A 69 -13.89 -6.05 -12.15
CA GLN A 69 -14.43 -7.08 -13.02
C GLN A 69 -15.00 -6.41 -14.28
N CYS A 70 -14.52 -6.81 -15.46
CA CYS A 70 -14.95 -6.28 -16.74
C CYS A 70 -15.96 -7.22 -17.40
N ARG A 71 -16.89 -6.66 -18.17
CA ARG A 71 -17.89 -7.43 -18.93
C ARG A 71 -17.26 -8.07 -20.18
N ALA A 72 -16.45 -7.31 -20.91
CA ALA A 72 -15.74 -7.77 -22.10
C ALA A 72 -14.23 -7.56 -21.99
N LEU A 73 -13.46 -8.27 -22.83
CA LEU A 73 -12.01 -8.12 -22.90
C LEU A 73 -11.60 -6.73 -23.40
N ALA A 74 -12.36 -6.16 -24.34
CA ALA A 74 -12.14 -4.82 -24.85
C ALA A 74 -12.23 -3.76 -23.73
N ASP A 75 -13.21 -3.87 -22.83
CA ASP A 75 -13.34 -2.96 -21.66
C ASP A 75 -12.11 -3.05 -20.75
N ALA A 76 -11.62 -4.28 -20.51
CA ALA A 76 -10.43 -4.52 -19.71
C ALA A 76 -9.17 -3.95 -20.36
N GLN A 77 -9.03 -4.07 -21.69
CA GLN A 77 -7.93 -3.49 -22.46
C GLN A 77 -7.95 -1.97 -22.44
N LEU A 78 -9.14 -1.35 -22.54
CA LEU A 78 -9.30 0.09 -22.41
C LEU A 78 -8.85 0.56 -21.02
N LEU A 79 -9.38 -0.05 -19.96
CA LEU A 79 -9.00 0.28 -18.59
C LEU A 79 -7.50 0.04 -18.33
N HIS A 80 -6.93 -1.01 -18.90
CA HIS A 80 -5.49 -1.26 -18.84
C HIS A 80 -4.69 -0.10 -19.46
N THR A 81 -5.05 0.36 -20.65
CA THR A 81 -4.38 1.50 -21.31
C THR A 81 -4.46 2.76 -20.44
N VAL A 82 -5.64 3.09 -19.89
CA VAL A 82 -5.82 4.23 -18.99
C VAL A 82 -4.95 4.08 -17.73
N ALA A 83 -4.88 2.87 -17.15
CA ALA A 83 -4.05 2.58 -15.98
C ALA A 83 -2.55 2.77 -16.25
N ILE A 84 -2.03 2.21 -17.35
CA ILE A 84 -0.62 2.36 -17.75
C ILE A 84 -0.28 3.83 -17.97
N ASN A 85 -1.12 4.57 -18.70
CA ASN A 85 -0.92 5.99 -19.00
C ASN A 85 -1.00 6.87 -17.74
N SER A 86 -1.73 6.41 -16.71
CA SER A 86 -1.82 7.10 -15.41
C SER A 86 -0.63 6.83 -14.48
N GLY A 87 0.23 5.86 -14.82
CA GLY A 87 1.43 5.50 -14.07
C GLY A 87 1.34 4.18 -13.29
N PHE A 88 0.30 3.38 -13.50
CA PHE A 88 0.12 2.07 -12.87
C PHE A 88 0.72 0.95 -13.74
N ARG A 89 2.04 0.97 -13.93
CA ARG A 89 2.73 0.07 -14.88
C ARG A 89 2.71 -1.43 -14.53
N ASN A 90 2.35 -1.80 -13.29
CA ASN A 90 2.24 -3.20 -12.85
C ASN A 90 0.80 -3.75 -12.97
N SER A 91 -0.03 -3.05 -13.74
CA SER A 91 -1.41 -3.43 -13.99
C SER A 91 -1.48 -4.59 -14.98
N GLY A 92 -2.56 -5.37 -14.93
CA GLY A 92 -2.71 -6.52 -15.81
C GLY A 92 -4.11 -7.10 -15.80
N ILE A 93 -4.42 -7.87 -16.84
CA ILE A 93 -5.73 -8.51 -17.04
C ILE A 93 -5.57 -10.00 -16.71
N THR A 94 -6.51 -10.55 -15.96
CA THR A 94 -6.62 -11.99 -15.70
C THR A 94 -7.95 -12.49 -16.25
N VAL A 95 -7.90 -13.55 -17.05
CA VAL A 95 -9.09 -14.25 -17.55
C VAL A 95 -9.22 -15.57 -16.79
N GLY A 96 -10.20 -15.63 -15.89
CA GLY A 96 -10.49 -16.80 -15.08
C GLY A 96 -11.43 -17.80 -15.75
N LYS A 97 -11.73 -18.87 -15.03
CA LYS A 97 -12.73 -19.88 -15.42
C LYS A 97 -14.09 -19.21 -15.68
N LYS A 98 -14.88 -19.78 -16.60
CA LYS A 98 -16.20 -19.25 -17.02
C LYS A 98 -16.15 -17.83 -17.63
N GLY A 99 -14.99 -17.43 -18.18
CA GLY A 99 -14.85 -16.14 -18.86
C GLY A 99 -14.84 -14.92 -17.93
N LYS A 100 -14.56 -15.09 -16.62
CA LYS A 100 -14.46 -13.96 -15.68
C LYS A 100 -13.22 -13.13 -15.98
N ILE A 101 -13.38 -11.90 -16.44
CA ILE A 101 -12.27 -10.99 -16.75
C ILE A 101 -12.08 -10.03 -15.58
N VAL A 102 -10.89 -10.01 -14.99
CA VAL A 102 -10.52 -9.10 -13.91
C VAL A 102 -9.34 -8.25 -14.36
N MET A 103 -9.52 -6.95 -14.34
CA MET A 103 -8.47 -5.96 -14.55
C MET A 103 -7.92 -5.51 -13.20
N ALA A 104 -6.62 -5.68 -12.98
CA ALA A 104 -5.92 -5.25 -11.78
C ALA A 104 -5.12 -3.98 -12.06
N VAL A 105 -5.47 -2.87 -11.40
CA VAL A 105 -4.70 -1.61 -11.45
C VAL A 105 -3.76 -1.57 -10.26
N ARG A 106 -2.45 -1.58 -10.53
CA ARG A 106 -1.40 -1.69 -9.49
C ARG A 106 -0.20 -0.82 -9.80
N SER A 107 0.41 -0.30 -8.75
CA SER A 107 1.66 0.45 -8.84
C SER A 107 2.88 -0.42 -8.52
N THR A 108 4.07 0.08 -8.88
CA THR A 108 5.36 -0.54 -8.52
C THR A 108 6.03 0.14 -7.33
N HIS A 109 5.62 1.37 -6.97
CA HIS A 109 6.29 2.11 -5.90
C HIS A 109 5.84 1.64 -4.51
N GLY A 110 6.78 1.23 -3.68
CA GLY A 110 6.53 0.87 -2.29
C GLY A 110 7.64 1.41 -1.39
N LEU A 111 7.47 1.22 -0.08
CA LEU A 111 8.52 1.33 0.93
C LEU A 111 8.23 0.25 1.97
N GLU A 112 9.24 -0.50 2.37
CA GLU A 112 9.14 -1.45 3.47
C GLU A 112 10.50 -1.50 4.16
N VAL A 113 10.55 -1.03 5.41
CA VAL A 113 11.80 -0.84 6.15
C VAL A 113 11.62 -1.34 7.58
N PRO A 114 12.41 -2.32 8.05
CA PRO A 114 12.41 -2.71 9.46
C PRO A 114 12.98 -1.59 10.32
N LEU A 115 12.26 -1.20 11.36
CA LEU A 115 12.65 -0.19 12.34
C LEU A 115 13.19 -0.79 13.63
N SER A 116 12.67 -1.95 14.04
CA SER A 116 13.12 -2.63 15.27
C SER A 116 13.22 -4.14 15.08
N GLN A 117 14.05 -4.75 15.91
CA GLN A 117 14.16 -6.20 16.04
C GLN A 117 14.12 -6.59 17.51
N ASN A 118 13.27 -7.54 17.88
CA ASN A 118 13.08 -8.01 19.26
C ASN A 118 12.87 -6.86 20.26
N GLY A 119 12.08 -5.85 19.88
CA GLY A 119 11.79 -4.67 20.70
C GLY A 119 12.91 -3.62 20.75
N LYS A 120 14.10 -3.89 20.19
CA LYS A 120 15.18 -2.92 20.09
C LYS A 120 15.06 -2.12 18.80
N CYS A 121 14.95 -0.79 18.90
CA CYS A 121 15.03 0.10 17.75
C CYS A 121 16.43 0.00 17.10
N LEU A 122 16.46 -0.17 15.77
CA LEU A 122 17.70 -0.33 14.99
C LEU A 122 18.10 0.96 14.27
N VAL A 123 17.24 1.97 14.26
CA VAL A 123 17.41 3.19 13.48
C VAL A 123 17.39 4.43 14.37
N SER A 124 18.06 5.50 13.91
CA SER A 124 18.04 6.77 14.62
C SER A 124 16.75 7.55 14.36
N GLN A 125 16.48 8.55 15.20
CA GLN A 125 15.34 9.45 15.04
C GLN A 125 15.38 10.20 13.70
N GLU A 126 16.57 10.67 13.31
CA GLU A 126 16.79 11.37 12.04
C GLU A 126 16.49 10.47 10.84
N TYR A 127 16.79 9.17 10.95
CA TYR A 127 16.45 8.20 9.90
C TYR A 127 14.94 7.99 9.81
N ILE A 128 14.22 7.94 10.94
CA ILE A 128 12.75 7.86 10.95
C ILE A 128 12.14 9.08 10.24
N GLU A 129 12.66 10.28 10.50
CA GLU A 129 12.20 11.50 9.82
C GLU A 129 12.41 11.42 8.30
N PHE A 130 13.60 10.98 7.87
CA PHE A 130 13.89 10.76 6.45
C PHE A 130 12.93 9.74 5.81
N LEU A 131 12.67 8.62 6.48
CA LEU A 131 11.76 7.59 6.00
C LEU A 131 10.33 8.11 5.87
N VAL A 132 9.85 8.89 6.84
CA VAL A 132 8.52 9.49 6.83
C VAL A 132 8.38 10.50 5.69
N GLN A 133 9.37 11.37 5.49
CA GLN A 133 9.39 12.27 4.33
C GLN A 133 9.38 11.50 3.01
N THR A 134 10.12 10.40 2.92
CA THR A 134 10.15 9.52 1.74
C THR A 134 8.79 8.85 1.50
N ALA A 135 8.14 8.35 2.56
CA ALA A 135 6.81 7.76 2.48
C ALA A 135 5.75 8.78 2.06
N ASN A 136 5.85 10.02 2.55
CA ASN A 136 4.97 11.13 2.19
C ASN A 136 5.14 11.55 0.72
N LYS A 137 6.36 11.63 0.21
CA LYS A 137 6.59 11.87 -1.23
C LYS A 137 5.98 10.78 -2.10
N LYS A 138 6.07 9.50 -1.67
CA LYS A 138 5.42 8.38 -2.36
C LYS A 138 3.89 8.47 -2.30
N MET A 139 3.34 8.92 -1.18
CA MET A 139 1.91 9.19 -0.99
C MET A 139 1.40 10.23 -1.98
N GLU A 140 2.07 11.37 -2.08
CA GLU A 140 1.72 12.45 -2.99
C GLU A 140 1.72 11.98 -4.45
N GLU A 141 2.75 11.24 -4.87
CA GLU A 141 2.79 10.68 -6.22
C GLU A 141 1.69 9.64 -6.44
N ASN A 142 1.35 8.84 -5.42
CA ASN A 142 0.21 7.91 -5.50
C ASN A 142 -1.10 8.66 -5.72
N ILE A 143 -1.36 9.75 -4.99
CA ILE A 143 -2.54 10.60 -5.16
C ILE A 143 -2.58 11.22 -6.57
N LYS A 144 -1.43 11.66 -7.10
CA LYS A 144 -1.32 12.17 -8.48
C LYS A 144 -1.68 11.09 -9.51
N ARG A 145 -1.23 9.85 -9.33
CA ARG A 145 -1.57 8.70 -10.21
C ARG A 145 -3.07 8.40 -10.18
N ILE A 146 -3.67 8.38 -8.99
CA ILE A 146 -5.12 8.18 -8.81
C ILE A 146 -5.89 9.28 -9.53
N THR A 147 -5.48 10.53 -9.33
CA THR A 147 -6.13 11.68 -9.96
C THR A 147 -6.10 11.60 -11.48
N ARG A 148 -4.99 11.15 -12.08
CA ARG A 148 -4.91 10.92 -13.53
C ARG A 148 -5.83 9.79 -14.00
N LEU A 149 -5.91 8.70 -13.23
CA LEU A 149 -6.72 7.53 -13.55
C LEU A 149 -8.23 7.85 -13.65
N VAL A 150 -8.72 8.74 -12.79
CA VAL A 150 -10.17 9.06 -12.71
C VAL A 150 -10.61 10.22 -13.58
N LYS A 151 -9.67 10.97 -14.18
CA LYS A 151 -9.96 12.17 -14.99
C LYS A 151 -9.97 11.92 -16.51
N LEU A 152 -9.63 10.72 -16.95
CA LEU A 152 -9.65 10.28 -18.35
C LEU A 152 -10.96 9.55 -18.65
#